data_AF-A0A2M7L0R0-F1
#
_entry.id   AF-A0A2M7L0R0-F1
#
_cell.length_a   1.000
_cell.length_b   1.000
_cell.length_c   1.000
_cell.angle_alpha   90.00
_cell.angle_beta   90.00
_cell.angle_gamma   90.00
#
_symmetry.space_group_name_H-M   'P 1'
#
loop_
_entity.id
_entity.type
_entity.pdbx_description
1 polymer ?
#
loop_
_entity_poly.entity_id
_entity_poly.type
_entity_poly.pdbx_seq_one_letter_code
_entity_poly.pdbx_strand_id
1 'polypeptide(L)'
;MHGSSLRARHDRDRRKSPPPAVEFAPQVVAEEDRGTYVTRKVVLNLTGDSRVLAYITVPKGADPFPAVLCLHDHGARFDIGKEKRIRPFADIAERMASAHEWVGKYYGGRWLGDELGKRGYVCFSHDALNWSDRGGAGYEGQQALAGNLLHLGTSLAGTIAHEDLRAAEFRRRARRWTRGAWRRWDSRGAASARGK
;
A
#
# COMPACT_ATOMS: atom_id res chain seq x y z
N MET A 1 -43.38 -4.81 27.64
CA MET A 1 -41.98 -5.25 27.88
C MET A 1 -41.12 -4.73 26.74
N HIS A 2 -40.36 -3.65 26.96
CA HIS A 2 -39.53 -3.00 25.95
C HIS A 2 -38.13 -3.64 25.93
N GLY A 3 -37.83 -4.39 24.87
CA GLY A 3 -36.49 -4.86 24.58
C GLY A 3 -35.68 -3.79 23.86
N SER A 4 -34.90 -3.01 24.61
CA SER A 4 -33.91 -2.08 24.02
C SER A 4 -32.73 -2.89 23.47
N SER A 5 -32.72 -3.08 22.14
CA SER A 5 -31.56 -3.55 21.40
C SER A 5 -30.48 -2.47 21.42
N LEU A 6 -29.49 -2.63 22.30
CA LEU A 6 -28.20 -1.95 22.21
C LEU A 6 -27.50 -2.40 20.92
N ARG A 7 -27.75 -1.71 19.80
CA ARG A 7 -26.85 -1.75 18.66
C ARG A 7 -25.55 -1.08 19.10
N ALA A 8 -24.53 -1.90 19.32
CA ALA A 8 -23.16 -1.47 19.54
C ALA A 8 -22.77 -0.46 18.45
N ARG A 9 -22.65 0.82 18.83
CA ARG A 9 -21.98 1.83 18.02
C ARG A 9 -20.53 1.39 17.97
N HIS A 10 -20.13 0.82 16.84
CA HIS A 10 -18.72 0.59 16.56
C HIS A 10 -18.06 1.97 16.41
N ASP A 11 -17.50 2.45 17.51
CA ASP A 11 -16.61 3.61 17.55
C ASP A 11 -15.28 3.21 16.89
N ARG A 12 -15.29 3.11 15.55
CA ARG A 12 -14.24 2.43 14.76
C ARG A 12 -13.23 3.36 14.10
N ASP A 13 -13.18 4.63 14.48
CA ASP A 13 -12.11 5.51 14.03
C ASP A 13 -11.80 6.56 15.11
N ARG A 14 -10.60 6.48 15.71
CA ARG A 14 -10.14 7.46 16.71
C ARG A 14 -9.80 8.83 16.09
N ARG A 15 -10.02 9.01 14.78
CA ARG A 15 -9.90 10.29 14.09
C ARG A 15 -11.22 11.06 14.23
N LYS A 16 -11.15 12.28 14.78
CA LYS A 16 -12.33 13.15 14.96
C LYS A 16 -13.09 13.43 13.66
N SER A 17 -12.38 13.44 12.51
CA SER A 17 -12.97 13.58 11.18
C SER A 17 -12.23 12.64 10.22
N PRO A 18 -12.81 11.52 9.75
CA PRO A 18 -12.16 10.68 8.75
C PRO A 18 -11.97 11.45 7.43
N PRO A 19 -10.87 11.20 6.69
CA PRO A 19 -10.64 11.88 5.43
C PRO A 19 -11.71 11.46 4.42
N PRO A 20 -12.03 12.30 3.41
CA PRO A 20 -13.07 11.97 2.44
C PRO A 20 -12.82 10.62 1.77
N ALA A 21 -13.85 9.80 1.67
CA ALA A 21 -13.78 8.59 0.86
C ALA A 21 -13.71 8.97 -0.61
N VAL A 22 -12.73 8.40 -1.32
CA VAL A 22 -12.52 8.61 -2.75
C VAL A 22 -12.43 7.26 -3.47
N GLU A 23 -12.66 7.26 -4.78
CA GLU A 23 -12.33 6.11 -5.62
C GLU A 23 -10.82 5.86 -5.59
N PHE A 24 -10.41 4.59 -5.48
CA PHE A 24 -9.00 4.21 -5.45
C PHE A 24 -8.23 4.65 -6.71
N ALA A 25 -8.89 4.73 -7.87
CA ALA A 25 -8.30 5.16 -9.14
C ALA A 25 -6.84 4.66 -9.36
N PRO A 26 -6.61 3.33 -9.28
CA PRO A 26 -5.29 2.73 -9.46
C PRO A 26 -4.83 2.89 -10.90
N GLN A 27 -3.55 3.21 -11.07
CA GLN A 27 -2.89 3.28 -12.37
C GLN A 27 -1.54 2.57 -12.29
N VAL A 28 -1.31 1.62 -13.20
CA VAL A 28 -0.02 0.95 -13.35
C VAL A 28 0.94 1.93 -14.03
N VAL A 29 2.09 2.17 -13.40
CA VAL A 29 3.14 3.08 -13.93
C VAL A 29 4.40 2.33 -14.34
N ALA A 30 4.60 1.11 -13.84
CA ALA A 30 5.64 0.19 -14.33
C ALA A 30 5.23 -1.26 -14.06
N GLU A 31 5.77 -2.19 -14.85
CA GLU A 31 5.60 -3.63 -14.70
C GLU A 31 6.93 -4.34 -14.96
N GLU A 32 7.25 -5.34 -14.14
CA GLU A 32 8.40 -6.23 -14.31
C GLU A 32 7.91 -7.68 -14.30
N ASP A 33 8.29 -8.46 -15.31
CA ASP A 33 8.14 -9.90 -15.29
C ASP A 33 9.20 -10.53 -14.37
N ARG A 34 8.76 -11.32 -13.38
CA ARG A 34 9.63 -11.99 -12.42
C ARG A 34 9.50 -13.52 -12.49
N GLY A 35 9.23 -14.03 -13.69
CA GLY A 35 9.13 -15.45 -13.97
C GLY A 35 7.71 -15.97 -13.73
N THR A 36 7.44 -16.52 -12.54
CA THR A 36 6.13 -17.12 -12.21
C THR A 36 5.05 -16.10 -11.84
N TYR A 37 5.42 -14.83 -11.69
CA TYR A 37 4.53 -13.72 -11.37
C TYR A 37 5.08 -12.44 -12.01
N VAL A 38 4.25 -11.40 -12.10
CA VAL A 38 4.69 -10.04 -12.44
C VAL A 38 4.64 -9.16 -11.21
N THR A 39 5.47 -8.12 -11.16
CA THR A 39 5.36 -7.05 -10.15
C THR A 39 5.00 -5.76 -10.84
N ARG A 40 4.07 -5.01 -10.25
CA ARG A 40 3.60 -3.72 -10.75
C ARG A 40 3.87 -2.63 -9.74
N LYS A 41 4.30 -1.50 -10.26
CA LYS A 41 4.31 -0.22 -9.56
C LYS A 41 2.99 0.48 -9.88
N VAL A 42 2.20 0.80 -8.87
CA VAL A 42 0.83 1.32 -9.02
C VAL A 42 0.68 2.57 -8.17
N VAL A 43 0.11 3.63 -8.75
CA VAL A 43 -0.36 4.81 -8.00
C VAL A 43 -1.85 4.70 -7.73
N LEU A 44 -2.29 4.94 -6.50
CA LEU A 44 -3.72 4.90 -6.14
C LEU A 44 -4.04 5.86 -4.99
N ASN A 45 -5.31 6.26 -4.88
CA ASN A 45 -5.81 7.04 -3.75
C ASN A 45 -6.20 6.10 -2.61
N LEU A 46 -5.58 6.23 -1.43
CA LEU A 46 -6.08 5.56 -0.22
C LEU A 46 -7.20 6.39 0.41
N THR A 47 -7.05 7.72 0.42
CA THR A 47 -8.03 8.68 0.94
C THR A 47 -8.10 9.90 0.00
N GLY A 48 -9.05 10.81 0.23
CA GLY A 48 -9.10 12.08 -0.51
C GLY A 48 -7.84 12.94 -0.37
N ASP A 49 -7.07 12.72 0.70
CA ASP A 49 -5.86 13.49 1.01
C ASP A 49 -4.56 12.72 0.65
N SER A 50 -4.67 11.47 0.19
CA SER A 50 -3.53 10.55 0.10
C SER A 50 -3.56 9.72 -1.17
N ARG A 51 -2.66 10.06 -2.11
CA ARG A 51 -2.33 9.26 -3.29
C ARG A 51 -0.92 8.69 -3.14
N VAL A 52 -0.81 7.37 -3.16
CA VAL A 52 0.43 6.64 -2.82
C VAL A 52 0.95 5.84 -4.00
N LEU A 53 2.28 5.70 -4.06
CA LEU A 53 2.97 4.74 -4.91
C LEU A 53 3.11 3.41 -4.16
N ALA A 54 2.70 2.31 -4.77
CA ALA A 54 2.63 1.00 -4.15
C ALA A 54 3.17 -0.09 -5.08
N TYR A 55 3.55 -1.23 -4.50
CA TYR A 55 3.94 -2.44 -5.23
C TYR A 55 2.87 -3.52 -5.12
N ILE A 56 2.65 -4.21 -6.24
CA ILE A 56 1.70 -5.31 -6.36
C ILE A 56 2.37 -6.48 -7.07
N THR A 57 2.45 -7.63 -6.42
CA THR A 57 2.76 -8.89 -7.12
C THR A 57 1.47 -9.50 -7.67
N VAL A 58 1.50 -10.01 -8.90
CA VAL A 58 0.37 -10.69 -9.54
C VAL A 58 0.86 -12.02 -10.11
N PRO A 59 0.44 -13.16 -9.54
CA PRO A 59 0.81 -14.48 -10.05
C PRO A 59 0.36 -14.70 -11.50
N LYS A 60 1.11 -15.51 -12.24
CA LYS A 60 0.66 -16.04 -13.53
C LYS A 60 -0.11 -17.34 -13.29
N GLY A 61 -1.29 -17.48 -13.89
CA GLY A 61 -2.09 -18.69 -13.76
C GLY A 61 -3.59 -18.42 -13.83
N ALA A 62 -4.36 -19.40 -13.35
CA ALA A 62 -5.80 -19.31 -13.22
C ALA A 62 -6.18 -18.50 -11.98
N ASP A 63 -7.11 -17.57 -12.18
CA ASP A 63 -7.67 -16.71 -11.13
C ASP A 63 -8.96 -17.32 -10.54
N PRO A 64 -9.46 -16.86 -9.38
CA PRO A 64 -8.98 -15.77 -8.51
C PRO A 64 -7.77 -16.15 -7.64
N PHE A 65 -6.90 -15.16 -7.37
CA PHE A 65 -5.77 -15.31 -6.45
C PHE A 65 -6.14 -14.89 -5.03
N PRO A 66 -5.69 -15.61 -3.98
CA PRO A 66 -5.68 -15.07 -2.63
C PRO A 66 -4.80 -13.81 -2.56
N ALA A 67 -5.19 -12.84 -1.73
CA ALA A 67 -4.50 -11.55 -1.65
C ALA A 67 -4.04 -11.24 -0.22
N VAL A 68 -2.83 -10.71 -0.09
CA VAL A 68 -2.17 -10.34 1.17
C VAL A 68 -1.81 -8.85 1.14
N LEU A 69 -2.15 -8.15 2.22
CA LEU A 69 -1.65 -6.79 2.47
C LEU A 69 -0.35 -6.92 3.26
N CYS A 70 0.77 -6.52 2.67
CA CYS A 70 2.09 -6.60 3.26
C CYS A 70 2.49 -5.24 3.85
N LEU A 71 2.18 -5.02 5.12
CA LEU A 71 2.64 -3.85 5.87
C LEU A 71 4.12 -4.02 6.25
N HIS A 72 4.84 -2.91 6.33
CA HIS A 72 6.27 -2.89 6.67
C HIS A 72 6.51 -2.47 8.12
N ASP A 73 7.66 -2.87 8.67
CA ASP A 73 8.09 -2.46 9.99
C ASP A 73 8.53 -0.99 10.03
N HIS A 74 8.58 -0.43 11.23
CA HIS A 74 9.16 0.90 11.48
C HIS A 74 10.67 0.90 11.18
N GLY A 75 11.43 0.07 11.92
CA GLY A 75 12.84 -0.24 11.67
C GLY A 75 13.84 0.92 11.76
N ALA A 76 13.38 2.16 11.94
CA ALA A 76 14.20 3.36 11.86
C ALA A 76 14.96 3.52 10.52
N ARG A 77 14.51 2.79 9.48
CA ARG A 77 15.03 2.85 8.13
C ARG A 77 13.97 3.50 7.26
N PHE A 78 14.08 4.82 7.10
CA PHE A 78 13.03 5.68 6.54
C PHE A 78 13.12 5.83 5.02
N ASP A 79 14.27 5.55 4.43
CA ASP A 79 14.52 5.57 2.98
C ASP A 79 13.83 4.44 2.21
N ILE A 80 13.31 3.42 2.92
CA ILE A 80 12.59 2.27 2.35
C ILE A 80 11.34 1.93 3.19
N GLY A 81 10.26 1.52 2.54
CA GLY A 81 9.01 1.12 3.20
C GLY A 81 8.48 -0.17 2.60
N LYS A 82 7.66 -0.07 1.56
CA LYS A 82 7.17 -1.21 0.75
C LYS A 82 8.30 -2.07 0.19
N GLU A 83 9.48 -1.47 -0.04
CA GLU A 83 10.70 -2.14 -0.48
C GLU A 83 11.24 -3.17 0.52
N LYS A 84 10.88 -3.06 1.79
CA LYS A 84 11.17 -4.08 2.81
C LYS A 84 10.36 -5.36 2.60
N ARG A 85 9.26 -5.28 1.83
CA ARG A 85 8.27 -6.36 1.67
C ARG A 85 8.24 -6.95 0.27
N ILE A 86 8.41 -6.13 -0.76
CA ILE A 86 8.50 -6.54 -2.17
C ILE A 86 9.79 -5.98 -2.75
N ARG A 87 10.55 -6.81 -3.48
CA ARG A 87 11.85 -6.41 -4.05
C ARG A 87 11.66 -5.16 -4.95
N PRO A 88 12.44 -4.09 -4.71
CA PRO A 88 12.40 -2.87 -5.53
C PRO A 88 12.52 -3.11 -7.03
N PHE A 89 12.01 -2.14 -7.79
CA PHE A 89 12.37 -1.97 -9.19
C PHE A 89 13.82 -1.45 -9.25
N ALA A 90 14.52 -1.75 -10.34
CA ALA A 90 15.93 -1.38 -10.50
C ALA A 90 16.15 0.10 -10.91
N ASP A 91 15.16 0.97 -10.66
CA ASP A 91 15.18 2.37 -11.07
C ASP A 91 15.90 3.31 -10.10
N ILE A 92 16.05 2.90 -8.83
CA ILE A 92 16.78 3.66 -7.80
C ILE A 92 17.76 2.71 -7.10
N ALA A 93 19.05 2.84 -7.40
CA ALA A 93 20.10 1.92 -6.95
C ALA A 93 20.27 1.94 -5.43
N GLU A 94 20.21 3.11 -4.80
CA GLU A 94 20.35 3.30 -3.35
C GLU A 94 19.23 2.59 -2.60
N ARG A 95 18.01 2.66 -3.14
CA ARG A 95 16.83 2.00 -2.60
C ARG A 95 16.93 0.48 -2.73
N MET A 96 17.46 0.00 -3.86
CA MET A 96 17.75 -1.42 -4.07
C MET A 96 18.77 -1.92 -3.04
N ALA A 97 19.88 -1.20 -2.85
CA ALA A 97 20.93 -1.54 -1.90
C ALA A 97 20.42 -1.55 -0.45
N SER A 98 19.69 -0.50 -0.06
CA SER A 98 19.06 -0.41 1.26
C SER A 98 18.08 -1.54 1.54
N ALA A 99 17.23 -1.88 0.57
CA ALA A 99 16.29 -2.99 0.70
C ALA A 99 17.02 -4.34 0.84
N HIS A 100 18.09 -4.57 0.06
CA HIS A 100 18.92 -5.78 0.17
C HIS A 100 19.56 -5.90 1.56
N GLU A 101 20.17 -4.82 2.07
CA GLU A 101 20.76 -4.77 3.40
C GLU A 101 19.70 -5.13 4.47
N TRP A 102 18.53 -4.48 4.41
CA TRP A 102 17.45 -4.66 5.39
C TRP A 102 16.89 -6.08 5.37
N VAL A 103 16.54 -6.58 4.18
CA VAL A 103 15.95 -7.91 4.00
C VAL A 103 16.98 -9.00 4.30
N GLY A 104 18.25 -8.79 3.97
CA GLY A 104 19.35 -9.67 4.36
C GLY A 104 19.46 -9.81 5.88
N LYS A 105 19.46 -8.68 6.59
CA LYS A 105 19.62 -8.64 8.05
C LYS A 105 18.41 -9.17 8.83
N TYR A 106 17.19 -8.82 8.42
CA TYR A 106 15.99 -9.05 9.25
C TYR A 106 15.02 -10.09 8.67
N TYR A 107 15.08 -10.38 7.37
CA TYR A 107 14.11 -11.27 6.69
C TYR A 107 14.76 -12.47 6.00
N GLY A 108 16.02 -12.78 6.35
CA GLY A 108 16.75 -13.93 5.83
C GLY A 108 16.96 -13.89 4.32
N GLY A 109 17.15 -12.68 3.76
CA GLY A 109 17.38 -12.47 2.33
C GLY A 109 16.15 -12.69 1.44
N ARG A 110 14.95 -12.80 2.03
CA ARG A 110 13.72 -13.09 1.30
C ARG A 110 12.68 -11.98 1.46
N TRP A 111 12.27 -11.40 0.34
CA TRP A 111 11.10 -10.52 0.31
C TRP A 111 9.82 -11.35 0.43
N LEU A 112 9.04 -11.13 1.49
CA LEU A 112 7.82 -11.89 1.73
C LEU A 112 6.85 -11.81 0.54
N GLY A 113 6.69 -10.63 -0.06
CA GLY A 113 5.77 -10.42 -1.19
C GLY A 113 6.20 -11.17 -2.45
N ASP A 114 7.50 -11.22 -2.75
CA ASP A 114 8.05 -12.01 -3.86
C ASP A 114 7.87 -13.50 -3.60
N GLU A 115 8.12 -13.96 -2.37
CA GLU A 115 7.93 -15.35 -1.97
C GLU A 115 6.47 -15.79 -2.04
N LEU A 116 5.54 -14.96 -1.61
CA LEU A 116 4.10 -15.20 -1.73
C LEU A 116 3.63 -15.11 -3.18
N GLY A 117 4.18 -14.18 -3.98
CA GLY A 117 3.93 -14.07 -5.42
C GLY A 117 4.24 -15.37 -6.17
N LYS A 118 5.40 -15.98 -5.89
CA LYS A 118 5.79 -17.30 -6.44
C LYS A 118 4.80 -18.42 -6.06
N ARG A 119 4.09 -18.27 -4.94
CA ARG A 119 3.15 -19.26 -4.36
C ARG A 119 1.69 -18.99 -4.74
N GLY A 120 1.42 -18.08 -5.66
CA GLY A 120 0.06 -17.84 -6.14
C GLY A 120 -0.72 -16.79 -5.35
N TYR A 121 -0.05 -15.96 -4.53
CA TYR A 121 -0.69 -14.85 -3.83
C TYR A 121 -0.44 -13.53 -4.53
N VAL A 122 -1.47 -12.69 -4.57
CA VAL A 122 -1.29 -11.26 -4.84
C VAL A 122 -0.81 -10.59 -3.56
N CYS A 123 0.30 -9.88 -3.62
CA CYS A 123 0.80 -9.10 -2.47
C CYS A 123 0.77 -7.62 -2.80
N PHE A 124 0.08 -6.84 -1.97
CA PHE A 124 0.04 -5.38 -2.08
C PHE A 124 0.82 -4.77 -0.91
N SER A 125 1.71 -3.82 -1.20
CA SER A 125 2.47 -3.09 -0.18
C SER A 125 2.58 -1.62 -0.57
N HIS A 126 2.34 -0.74 0.40
CA HIS A 126 2.51 0.71 0.28
C HIS A 126 3.32 1.23 1.47
N ASP A 127 3.80 2.46 1.35
CA ASP A 127 4.56 3.10 2.43
C ASP A 127 3.63 3.69 3.48
N ALA A 128 4.02 3.54 4.74
CA ALA A 128 3.53 4.40 5.82
C ALA A 128 3.99 5.84 5.57
N LEU A 129 3.22 6.82 6.05
CA LEU A 129 3.59 8.23 5.98
C LEU A 129 4.95 8.46 6.67
N ASN A 130 5.86 9.18 6.02
CA ASN A 130 7.26 9.40 6.39
C ASN A 130 8.27 8.30 5.97
N TRP A 131 7.87 7.29 5.19
CA TRP A 131 8.79 6.29 4.62
C TRP A 131 8.86 6.36 3.11
N SER A 132 10.04 6.06 2.55
CA SER A 132 10.29 5.90 1.11
C SER A 132 9.71 7.07 0.31
N ASP A 133 8.82 6.79 -0.64
CA ASP A 133 8.16 7.79 -1.50
C ASP A 133 7.23 8.76 -0.75
N ARG A 134 7.04 8.56 0.57
CA ARG A 134 6.20 9.40 1.44
C ARG A 134 6.99 10.24 2.44
N GLY A 135 8.24 10.56 2.12
CA GLY A 135 9.02 11.61 2.77
C GLY A 135 10.40 11.15 3.23
N GLY A 136 10.51 9.97 3.81
CA GLY A 136 11.79 9.41 4.27
C GLY A 136 12.58 10.31 5.22
N ALA A 137 11.94 11.25 5.92
CA ALA A 137 12.59 12.41 6.53
C ALA A 137 13.22 12.14 7.91
N GLY A 138 13.51 10.87 8.22
CA GLY A 138 14.14 10.49 9.48
C GLY A 138 13.27 10.74 10.71
N TYR A 139 13.92 10.72 11.88
CA TYR A 139 13.25 10.92 13.17
C TYR A 139 12.71 12.34 13.34
N GLU A 140 13.49 13.36 13.01
CA GLU A 140 13.05 14.75 13.13
C GLU A 140 11.82 15.04 12.26
N GLY A 141 11.83 14.56 11.00
CA GLY A 141 10.68 14.69 10.11
C GLY A 141 9.46 13.93 10.64
N GLN A 142 9.66 12.73 11.20
CA GLN A 142 8.59 11.98 11.84
C GLN A 142 7.97 12.71 13.03
N GLN A 143 8.81 13.27 13.90
CA GLN A 143 8.37 14.01 15.09
C GLN A 143 7.58 15.26 14.69
N ALA A 144 8.09 16.03 13.73
CA ALA A 144 7.39 17.20 13.20
C ALA A 144 6.02 16.82 12.58
N LEU A 145 5.98 15.75 11.77
CA LEU A 145 4.73 15.24 11.20
C LEU A 145 3.76 14.79 12.29
N ALA A 146 4.22 14.05 13.29
CA ALA A 146 3.39 13.58 14.39
C ALA A 146 2.80 14.75 15.20
N GLY A 147 3.62 15.77 15.52
CA GLY A 147 3.17 16.98 16.20
C GLY A 147 2.11 17.74 15.41
N ASN A 148 2.33 17.94 14.11
CA ASN A 148 1.36 18.61 13.24
C ASN A 148 0.05 17.83 13.14
N LEU A 149 0.10 16.50 13.01
CA LEU A 149 -1.08 15.66 12.96
C LEU A 149 -1.89 15.72 14.26
N LEU A 150 -1.23 15.82 15.42
CA LEU A 150 -1.90 16.03 16.72
C LEU A 150 -2.64 17.37 16.76
N HIS A 151 -2.02 18.45 16.28
CA HIS A 151 -2.69 19.75 16.17
C HIS A 151 -3.90 19.72 15.22
N LEU A 152 -3.86 18.88 14.18
CA LEU A 152 -4.98 18.66 13.26
C LEU A 152 -6.03 17.66 13.80
N GLY A 153 -5.93 17.23 15.05
CA GLY A 153 -6.92 16.35 15.69
C GLY A 153 -6.84 14.88 15.27
N THR A 154 -5.68 14.44 14.76
CA THR A 154 -5.38 13.04 14.46
C THR A 154 -4.01 12.65 15.05
N SER A 155 -3.47 11.51 14.68
CA SER A 155 -2.11 11.11 15.05
C SER A 155 -1.43 10.43 13.88
N LEU A 156 -0.10 10.34 13.91
CA LEU A 156 0.65 9.61 12.88
C LEU A 156 0.19 8.15 12.80
N ALA A 157 0.07 7.47 13.94
CA ALA A 157 -0.41 6.10 14.02
C ALA A 157 -1.88 5.96 13.56
N GLY A 158 -2.76 6.91 13.94
CA GLY A 158 -4.16 6.91 13.50
C GLY A 158 -4.29 7.11 11.99
N THR A 159 -3.45 7.95 11.41
CA THR A 159 -3.40 8.19 9.96
C THR A 159 -2.95 6.93 9.22
N ILE A 160 -1.84 6.33 9.66
CA ILE A 160 -1.31 5.09 9.07
C ILE A 160 -2.35 3.96 9.18
N ALA A 161 -2.93 3.75 10.36
CA ALA A 161 -3.94 2.70 10.56
C ALA A 161 -5.18 2.90 9.68
N HIS A 162 -5.65 4.15 9.52
CA HIS A 162 -6.76 4.45 8.63
C HIS A 162 -6.42 4.12 7.17
N GLU A 163 -5.23 4.52 6.70
CA GLU A 163 -4.76 4.21 5.36
C GLU A 163 -4.57 2.69 5.14
N ASP A 164 -4.10 1.95 6.13
CA ASP A 164 -3.98 0.48 6.10
C ASP A 164 -5.35 -0.20 5.97
N LEU A 165 -6.39 0.35 6.62
CA LEU A 165 -7.77 -0.13 6.46
C LEU A 165 -8.29 0.13 5.04
N ARG A 166 -7.98 1.29 4.46
CA ARG A 166 -8.31 1.64 3.07
C ARG A 166 -7.58 0.73 2.08
N ALA A 167 -6.30 0.44 2.34
CA ALA A 167 -5.50 -0.52 1.60
C ALA A 167 -6.08 -1.95 1.67
N ALA A 168 -6.52 -2.39 2.84
CA ALA A 168 -7.21 -3.68 3.01
C ALA A 168 -8.56 -3.71 2.27
N GLU A 169 -9.27 -2.59 2.21
CA GLU A 169 -10.49 -2.45 1.42
C GLU A 169 -10.21 -2.52 -0.09
N PHE A 170 -9.19 -1.81 -0.59
CA PHE A 170 -8.75 -1.91 -1.99
C PHE A 170 -8.47 -3.37 -2.38
N ARG A 171 -7.69 -4.06 -1.53
CA ARG A 171 -7.41 -5.50 -1.64
C ARG A 171 -8.67 -6.33 -1.82
N ARG A 172 -9.68 -6.09 -0.98
CA ARG A 172 -10.96 -6.83 -0.99
C ARG A 172 -11.82 -6.49 -2.22
N ARG A 173 -11.83 -5.23 -2.68
CA ARG A 173 -12.68 -4.76 -3.78
C ARG A 173 -12.17 -5.18 -5.15
N ALA A 174 -10.87 -5.40 -5.30
CA ALA A 174 -10.31 -6.00 -6.50
C ALA A 174 -10.61 -7.52 -6.57
N ARG A 175 -11.87 -7.91 -6.36
CA ARG A 175 -12.43 -9.29 -6.36
C ARG A 175 -12.11 -10.12 -7.61
N ARG A 176 -11.54 -9.48 -8.61
CA ARG A 176 -10.96 -10.07 -9.79
C ARG A 176 -9.56 -9.47 -9.90
N TRP A 177 -8.59 -9.95 -9.12
CA TRP A 177 -7.17 -9.72 -9.41
C TRP A 177 -6.76 -10.52 -10.67
N THR A 178 -7.63 -10.56 -11.68
CA THR A 178 -7.46 -11.28 -12.92
C THR A 178 -6.67 -10.42 -13.88
N ARG A 179 -5.92 -11.04 -14.79
CA ARG A 179 -5.21 -10.30 -15.85
C ARG A 179 -6.15 -9.36 -16.63
N GLY A 180 -7.41 -9.76 -16.83
CA GLY A 180 -8.42 -8.99 -17.54
C GLY A 180 -9.04 -7.82 -16.75
N ALA A 181 -9.09 -7.91 -15.42
CA ALA A 181 -9.59 -6.81 -14.61
C ALA A 181 -8.67 -5.61 -14.72
N TRP A 182 -7.36 -5.81 -14.67
CA TRP A 182 -6.35 -4.75 -14.78
C TRP A 182 -6.37 -4.00 -16.11
N ARG A 183 -6.52 -4.72 -17.24
CA ARG A 183 -6.68 -4.08 -18.56
C ARG A 183 -7.86 -3.10 -18.60
N ARG A 184 -8.91 -3.35 -17.79
CA ARG A 184 -10.08 -2.46 -17.66
C ARG A 184 -9.78 -1.19 -16.85
N TRP A 185 -8.78 -1.20 -15.98
CA TRP A 185 -8.31 -0.01 -15.27
C TRP A 185 -7.37 0.82 -16.14
N ASP A 186 -6.47 0.17 -16.88
CA ASP A 186 -5.55 0.83 -17.82
C ASP A 186 -6.31 1.60 -18.91
N SER A 187 -7.43 1.05 -19.41
CA SER A 187 -8.26 1.70 -20.42
C SER A 187 -9.09 2.89 -19.89
N ARG A 188 -9.41 2.93 -18.59
CA ARG A 188 -10.09 4.07 -17.96
C ARG A 188 -9.14 5.24 -17.69
N GLY A 189 -7.88 4.96 -17.34
CA GLY A 189 -6.84 5.99 -17.19
C GLY A 189 -6.50 6.67 -18.52
N ALA A 190 -6.44 5.92 -19.62
CA ALA A 190 -6.14 6.45 -20.95
C ALA A 190 -7.28 7.28 -21.59
N ALA A 191 -8.51 7.16 -21.09
CA ALA A 191 -9.64 7.99 -21.52
C ALA A 191 -9.68 9.34 -20.78
N SER A 192 -9.23 9.37 -19.51
CA SER A 192 -9.13 10.60 -18.71
C SER A 192 -8.01 11.54 -19.16
N ALA A 193 -6.96 11.03 -19.83
CA ALA A 193 -5.83 11.83 -20.30
C ALA A 193 -6.05 12.46 -21.70
N ARG A 194 -7.17 12.16 -22.38
CA ARG A 194 -7.50 12.66 -23.72
C ARG A 194 -8.63 13.69 -23.74
N GLY A 195 -8.94 14.27 -22.58
CA GLY A 195 -9.93 15.33 -22.42
C GLY A 195 -9.36 16.51 -21.65
N LYS A 196 -8.37 17.18 -22.24
CA LYS A 196 -8.02 18.58 -22.00
C LYS A 196 -7.47 19.17 -23.29
#